data_AF-X1BJC1-F1
#
_entry.id   AF-X1BJC1-F1
#
_cell.length_a   1.000
_cell.length_b   1.000
_cell.length_c   1.000
_cell.angle_alpha   90.00
_cell.angle_beta   90.00
_cell.angle_gamma   90.00
#
_symmetry.space_group_name_H-M   'P 1'
#
loop_
_entity.id
_entity.type
_entity.pdbx_description
1 polymer ?
#
loop_
_entity_poly.entity_id
_entity_poly.type
_entity_poly.pdbx_seq_one_letter_code
_entity_poly.pdbx_strand_id
1 'polypeptide(L)'
;NLYGGTSSISGGGVWIPCNRYANQAGAGDSIDSAKTYLRQLITEEEVPEYQLDAYLENGPKMVDFMHERTQARYVTLEHYPDYYTNLEGAMHGHRSMEPETFQADKLGEEWRRLRRTHPMMHLGGVVGITQVEAGLLIGQQPGWWKTALKLFVDYLIDIPWRLKDRFHRRLATGCAGVARLRASMQDRDIPLWLNTAMTKVVDEKGKVLGVEVMRNGKPLRIQARKAVILAAGGFEHNQEMREKYLPKPTDHSWSARTKDKNYLY
;
A
#
# COMPACT_ATOMS: atom_id res chain seq x y z
N ASN A 1 19.05 -0.88 -2.63
CA ASN A 1 17.60 -1.14 -2.83
C ASN A 1 16.79 -0.33 -1.84
N LEU A 2 15.56 0.02 -2.19
CA LEU A 2 14.61 0.74 -1.34
C LEU A 2 13.51 -0.23 -0.87
N TYR A 3 12.91 0.00 0.30
CA TYR A 3 11.73 -0.76 0.75
C TYR A 3 10.42 -0.08 0.32
N GLY A 4 9.34 -0.87 0.33
CA GLY A 4 7.97 -0.42 0.08
C GLY A 4 7.36 -0.91 -1.24
N GLY A 5 8.18 -1.28 -2.23
CA GLY A 5 7.71 -1.81 -3.53
C GLY A 5 6.64 -0.93 -4.20
N THR A 6 5.77 -1.53 -5.00
CA THR A 6 4.64 -0.83 -5.63
C THR A 6 3.68 -0.23 -4.61
N SER A 7 3.55 -0.84 -3.43
CA SER A 7 2.71 -0.32 -2.34
C SER A 7 3.14 1.08 -1.90
N SER A 8 4.43 1.42 -1.96
CA SER A 8 4.91 2.77 -1.66
C SER A 8 4.58 3.78 -2.75
N ILE A 9 4.54 3.34 -4.01
CA ILE A 9 4.28 4.20 -5.17
C ILE A 9 2.78 4.54 -5.28
N SER A 10 1.91 3.62 -4.85
CA SER A 10 0.47 3.71 -5.07
C SER A 10 -0.18 4.96 -4.45
N GLY A 11 -1.42 5.23 -4.85
CA GLY A 11 -2.30 6.21 -4.22
C GLY A 11 -2.61 5.89 -2.75
N GLY A 12 -2.32 4.68 -2.28
CA GLY A 12 -2.51 4.26 -0.90
C GLY A 12 -3.95 3.86 -0.55
N GLY A 13 -4.89 3.94 -1.51
CA GLY A 13 -6.25 3.46 -1.31
C GLY A 13 -6.28 1.98 -0.90
N VAL A 14 -6.98 1.70 0.19
CA VAL A 14 -7.27 0.34 0.66
C VAL A 14 -8.77 0.22 0.77
N TRP A 15 -9.35 -0.71 0.01
CA TRP A 15 -10.78 -1.00 0.05
C TRP A 15 -11.02 -2.02 1.18
N ILE A 16 -11.77 -1.65 2.21
CA ILE A 16 -12.22 -2.50 3.31
C ILE A 16 -13.63 -2.04 3.70
N PRO A 17 -14.69 -2.80 3.37
CA PRO A 17 -16.05 -2.49 3.79
C PRO A 17 -16.18 -2.44 5.30
N CYS A 18 -17.14 -1.70 5.83
CA CYS A 18 -17.40 -1.64 7.27
C CYS A 18 -16.17 -1.33 8.15
N ASN A 19 -15.14 -0.69 7.58
CA ASN A 19 -13.94 -0.33 8.32
C ASN A 19 -14.26 0.73 9.37
N ARG A 20 -13.45 0.79 10.43
CA ARG A 20 -13.70 1.71 11.54
C ARG A 20 -13.86 3.17 11.13
N TYR A 21 -13.10 3.64 10.14
CA TYR A 21 -13.09 5.06 9.77
C TYR A 21 -14.37 5.41 9.02
N ALA A 22 -14.87 4.49 8.19
CA ALA A 22 -16.19 4.60 7.58
C ALA A 22 -17.30 4.61 8.65
N ASN A 23 -17.23 3.71 9.63
CA ASN A 23 -18.23 3.62 10.71
C ASN A 23 -18.23 4.88 11.58
N GLN A 24 -17.05 5.41 11.93
CA GLN A 24 -16.91 6.67 12.68
C GLN A 24 -17.47 7.88 11.90
N ALA A 25 -17.44 7.84 10.57
CA ALA A 25 -18.04 8.85 9.72
C ALA A 25 -19.55 8.64 9.46
N GLY A 26 -20.16 7.60 10.04
CA GLY A 26 -21.59 7.34 9.87
C GLY A 26 -21.97 6.80 8.48
N ALA A 27 -21.05 6.14 7.78
CA ALA A 27 -21.24 5.71 6.39
C ALA A 27 -22.40 4.71 6.16
N GLY A 28 -22.86 4.00 7.21
CA GLY A 28 -24.00 3.10 7.11
C GLY A 28 -23.79 1.85 6.25
N ASP A 29 -22.53 1.42 6.04
CA ASP A 29 -22.21 0.21 5.28
C ASP A 29 -22.56 -1.07 6.06
N SER A 30 -22.71 -2.18 5.36
CA SER A 30 -22.89 -3.51 5.95
C SER A 30 -22.13 -4.59 5.18
N ILE A 31 -21.76 -5.65 5.88
CA ILE A 31 -21.09 -6.81 5.27
C ILE A 31 -21.96 -7.42 4.17
N ASP A 32 -23.28 -7.52 4.40
CA ASP A 32 -24.22 -8.05 3.42
C ASP A 32 -24.28 -7.18 2.15
N SER A 33 -24.36 -5.85 2.29
CA SER A 33 -24.32 -4.93 1.16
C SER A 33 -23.01 -5.04 0.36
N ALA A 34 -21.88 -5.12 1.05
CA ALA A 34 -20.58 -5.28 0.41
C ALA A 34 -20.45 -6.63 -0.31
N LYS A 35 -20.99 -7.70 0.29
CA LYS A 35 -21.02 -9.02 -0.32
C LYS A 35 -21.90 -9.06 -1.56
N THR A 36 -23.10 -8.46 -1.50
CA THR A 36 -23.98 -8.30 -2.67
C THR A 36 -23.24 -7.61 -3.80
N TYR A 37 -22.56 -6.50 -3.52
CA TYR A 37 -21.77 -5.78 -4.52
C TYR A 37 -20.66 -6.65 -5.13
N LEU A 38 -19.85 -7.31 -4.30
CA LEU A 38 -18.75 -8.16 -4.80
C LEU A 38 -19.28 -9.33 -5.63
N ARG A 39 -20.44 -9.89 -5.30
CA ARG A 39 -21.07 -10.97 -6.05
C ARG A 39 -21.69 -10.53 -7.38
N GLN A 40 -21.90 -9.23 -7.61
CA GLN A 40 -22.20 -8.71 -8.95
C GLN A 40 -20.98 -8.72 -9.89
N LEU A 41 -19.77 -8.77 -9.32
CA LEU A 41 -18.51 -8.57 -10.05
C LEU A 41 -17.63 -9.82 -10.12
N ILE A 42 -17.73 -10.70 -9.12
CA ILE A 42 -16.84 -11.83 -8.92
C ILE A 42 -17.68 -13.09 -8.76
N THR A 43 -17.45 -14.04 -9.66
CA THR A 43 -18.14 -15.34 -9.64
C THR A 43 -17.62 -16.24 -8.52
N GLU A 44 -18.41 -17.27 -8.16
CA GLU A 44 -17.98 -18.26 -7.16
C GLU A 44 -16.82 -19.13 -7.66
N GLU A 45 -16.71 -19.31 -8.98
CA GLU A 45 -15.58 -20.01 -9.61
C GLU A 45 -14.26 -19.23 -9.48
N GLU A 46 -14.31 -17.90 -9.59
CA GLU A 46 -13.13 -17.04 -9.41
C GLU A 46 -12.74 -16.89 -7.94
N VAL A 47 -13.73 -16.66 -7.07
CA VAL A 47 -13.52 -16.51 -5.62
C VAL A 47 -14.61 -17.28 -4.87
N PRO A 48 -14.27 -18.44 -4.26
CA PRO A 48 -15.19 -19.22 -3.46
C PRO A 48 -15.72 -18.43 -2.26
N GLU A 49 -16.94 -18.79 -1.82
CA GLU A 49 -17.66 -18.08 -0.76
C GLU A 49 -16.85 -17.90 0.53
N TYR A 50 -16.17 -18.96 0.98
CA TYR A 50 -15.38 -18.89 2.21
C TYR A 50 -14.23 -17.87 2.14
N GLN A 51 -13.66 -17.60 0.96
CA GLN A 51 -12.60 -16.60 0.80
C GLN A 51 -13.16 -15.19 0.85
N LEU A 52 -14.32 -14.98 0.20
CA LEU A 52 -15.02 -13.71 0.22
C LEU A 52 -15.46 -13.36 1.64
N ASP A 53 -16.06 -14.33 2.35
CA ASP A 53 -16.49 -14.19 3.74
C ASP A 53 -15.30 -13.93 4.66
N ALA A 54 -14.20 -14.68 4.49
CA ALA A 54 -13.00 -14.44 5.29
C ALA A 54 -12.45 -13.02 5.09
N TYR A 55 -12.47 -12.49 3.86
CA TYR A 55 -12.03 -11.13 3.57
C TYR A 55 -12.95 -10.09 4.19
N LEU A 56 -14.27 -10.21 4.00
CA LEU A 56 -15.26 -9.28 4.54
C LEU A 56 -15.29 -9.28 6.07
N GLU A 57 -15.18 -10.45 6.69
CA GLU A 57 -15.19 -10.59 8.15
C GLU A 57 -13.89 -10.09 8.79
N ASN A 58 -12.73 -10.43 8.21
CA ASN A 58 -11.44 -10.13 8.82
C ASN A 58 -10.84 -8.79 8.37
N GLY A 59 -11.34 -8.20 7.28
CA GLY A 59 -10.90 -6.88 6.80
C GLY A 59 -11.02 -5.81 7.89
N PRO A 60 -12.23 -5.51 8.41
CA PRO A 60 -12.43 -4.55 9.50
C PRO A 60 -11.61 -4.87 10.75
N LYS A 61 -11.55 -6.15 11.14
CA LYS A 61 -10.78 -6.62 12.31
C LYS A 61 -9.28 -6.36 12.14
N MET A 62 -8.74 -6.63 10.95
CA MET A 62 -7.36 -6.33 10.58
C MET A 62 -7.10 -4.84 10.68
N VAL A 63 -8.03 -4.02 10.14
CA VAL A 63 -7.92 -2.58 10.26
C VAL A 63 -7.81 -2.24 11.74
N ASP A 64 -8.79 -2.57 12.59
CA ASP A 64 -8.84 -2.33 14.05
C ASP A 64 -7.55 -2.70 14.76
N PHE A 65 -7.10 -3.93 14.57
CA PHE A 65 -5.83 -4.39 15.09
C PHE A 65 -4.66 -3.46 14.72
N MET A 66 -4.57 -3.03 13.46
CA MET A 66 -3.50 -2.14 13.00
C MET A 66 -3.55 -0.77 13.66
N HIS A 67 -4.72 -0.20 13.95
CA HIS A 67 -4.79 1.10 14.63
C HIS A 67 -4.48 1.02 16.11
N GLU A 68 -5.02 0.01 16.78
CA GLU A 68 -4.82 -0.19 18.21
C GLU A 68 -3.38 -0.59 18.53
N ARG A 69 -2.75 -1.36 17.63
CA ARG A 69 -1.46 -1.97 17.91
C ARG A 69 -0.31 -1.32 17.14
N THR A 70 -0.53 -0.49 16.14
CA THR A 70 0.59 0.04 15.32
C THR A 70 0.45 1.54 15.08
N GLN A 71 1.40 2.15 14.38
CA GLN A 71 1.31 3.54 13.92
C GLN A 71 0.48 3.72 12.63
N ALA A 72 -0.10 2.64 12.09
CA ALA A 72 -0.97 2.71 10.92
C ALA A 72 -2.23 3.53 11.25
N ARG A 73 -2.43 4.63 10.51
CA ARG A 73 -3.62 5.48 10.60
C ARG A 73 -4.12 5.76 9.20
N TYR A 74 -5.43 5.84 9.03
CA TYR A 74 -6.08 6.09 7.76
C TYR A 74 -7.17 7.14 7.94
N VAL A 75 -7.60 7.72 6.83
CA VAL A 75 -8.79 8.53 6.73
C VAL A 75 -9.75 7.83 5.76
N THR A 76 -11.05 7.88 6.07
CA THR A 76 -12.08 7.39 5.15
C THR A 76 -12.15 8.30 3.92
N LEU A 77 -12.43 7.73 2.75
CA LEU A 77 -12.61 8.49 1.52
C LEU A 77 -14.10 8.64 1.21
N GLU A 78 -14.74 9.68 1.76
CA GLU A 78 -16.18 9.96 1.63
C GLU A 78 -16.64 10.16 0.18
N HIS A 79 -15.81 10.73 -0.69
CA HIS A 79 -16.14 11.00 -2.09
C HIS A 79 -15.35 10.11 -3.06
N TYR A 80 -15.09 8.86 -2.67
CA TYR A 80 -14.38 7.88 -3.49
C TYR A 80 -15.27 6.66 -3.74
N PRO A 81 -16.08 6.69 -4.81
CA PRO A 81 -17.07 5.65 -5.06
C PRO A 81 -16.43 4.32 -5.44
N ASP A 82 -17.19 3.26 -5.20
CA ASP A 82 -16.99 1.98 -5.86
C ASP A 82 -17.01 2.16 -7.38
N TYR A 83 -16.15 1.42 -8.10
CA TYR A 83 -15.97 1.66 -9.54
C TYR A 83 -17.23 1.39 -10.38
N TYR A 84 -18.07 0.43 -9.97
CA TYR A 84 -19.32 0.10 -10.64
C TYR A 84 -20.52 0.61 -9.82
N THR A 85 -20.70 1.93 -9.79
CA THR A 85 -21.69 2.61 -8.94
C THR A 85 -23.14 2.28 -9.23
N ASN A 86 -23.43 1.70 -10.40
CA ASN A 86 -24.78 1.33 -10.83
C ASN A 86 -25.20 -0.06 -10.36
N LEU A 87 -24.31 -0.83 -9.72
CA LEU A 87 -24.59 -2.18 -9.25
C LEU A 87 -25.22 -2.15 -7.85
N GLU A 88 -26.03 -3.16 -7.57
CA GLU A 88 -26.62 -3.36 -6.25
C GLU A 88 -25.52 -3.53 -5.19
N GLY A 89 -25.72 -2.90 -4.03
CA GLY A 89 -24.77 -2.91 -2.93
C GLY A 89 -23.56 -1.97 -3.11
N ALA A 90 -23.41 -1.29 -4.26
CA ALA A 90 -22.33 -0.32 -4.47
C ALA A 90 -22.46 0.88 -3.51
N MET A 91 -21.33 1.46 -3.10
CA MET A 91 -21.29 2.70 -2.33
C MET A 91 -20.66 3.85 -3.11
N HIS A 92 -21.17 5.05 -2.89
CA HIS A 92 -20.59 6.28 -3.46
C HIS A 92 -19.35 6.79 -2.71
N GLY A 93 -18.94 6.10 -1.64
CA GLY A 93 -17.83 6.49 -0.79
C GLY A 93 -17.56 5.53 0.37
N HIS A 94 -16.59 5.88 1.20
CA HIS A 94 -16.24 5.31 2.51
C HIS A 94 -15.66 3.90 2.56
N ARG A 95 -15.95 3.01 1.60
CA ARG A 95 -15.34 1.67 1.57
C ARG A 95 -13.84 1.71 1.33
N SER A 96 -13.37 2.74 0.62
CA SER A 96 -11.96 3.03 0.50
C SER A 96 -11.49 3.96 1.61
N MET A 97 -10.30 3.67 2.13
CA MET A 97 -9.57 4.54 3.05
C MET A 97 -8.15 4.78 2.50
N GLU A 98 -7.53 5.89 2.89
CA GLU A 98 -6.12 6.16 2.55
C GLU A 98 -5.29 6.43 3.81
N PRO A 99 -3.98 6.10 3.82
CA PRO A 99 -3.13 6.40 4.95
C PRO A 99 -3.13 7.88 5.27
N GLU A 100 -3.25 8.22 6.55
CA GLU A 100 -2.91 9.55 7.00
C GLU A 100 -1.45 9.86 6.66
N THR A 101 -1.17 11.13 6.41
CA THR A 101 0.18 11.61 6.12
C THR A 101 1.15 11.28 7.25
N PHE A 102 2.44 11.14 6.91
CA PHE A 102 3.47 10.78 7.87
C PHE A 102 4.69 11.68 7.71
N GLN A 103 5.34 12.08 8.82
CA GLN A 103 6.54 12.90 8.77
C GLN A 103 7.77 12.01 8.69
N ALA A 104 8.57 12.16 7.64
CA ALA A 104 9.69 11.27 7.32
C ALA A 104 10.80 11.27 8.39
N ASP A 105 10.97 12.35 9.15
CA ASP A 105 11.92 12.45 10.27
C ASP A 105 11.65 11.44 11.39
N LYS A 106 10.38 11.05 11.58
CA LYS A 106 9.99 10.04 12.58
C LYS A 106 10.58 8.64 12.29
N LEU A 107 11.09 8.39 11.08
CA LEU A 107 11.80 7.17 10.73
C LEU A 107 13.29 7.19 11.10
N GLY A 108 13.82 8.31 11.61
CA GLY A 108 15.26 8.48 11.81
C GLY A 108 15.99 8.50 10.47
N GLU A 109 17.03 7.69 10.31
CA GLU A 109 17.76 7.61 9.02
C GLU A 109 17.05 6.70 7.99
N GLU A 110 16.05 5.91 8.40
CA GLU A 110 15.40 4.91 7.54
C GLU A 110 14.65 5.51 6.36
N TRP A 111 14.18 6.76 6.46
CA TRP A 111 13.45 7.41 5.36
C TRP A 111 14.27 7.47 4.07
N ARG A 112 15.61 7.48 4.14
CA ARG A 112 16.48 7.46 2.95
C ARG A 112 16.38 6.16 2.17
N ARG A 113 15.96 5.09 2.83
CA ARG A 113 15.78 3.76 2.24
C ARG A 113 14.32 3.47 1.87
N LEU A 114 13.41 4.40 2.13
CA LEU A 114 12.00 4.32 1.74
C LEU A 114 11.84 4.67 0.27
N ARG A 115 11.07 3.87 -0.47
CA ARG A 115 10.62 4.24 -1.80
C ARG A 115 9.59 5.35 -1.72
N ARG A 116 9.79 6.41 -2.49
CA ARG A 116 8.85 7.53 -2.58
C ARG A 116 7.57 7.15 -3.32
N THR A 117 6.52 7.90 -3.04
CA THR A 117 5.28 7.94 -3.81
C THR A 117 5.55 8.23 -5.30
N HIS A 118 4.62 7.84 -6.18
CA HIS A 118 4.67 8.18 -7.60
C HIS A 118 4.89 9.69 -7.83
N PRO A 119 5.71 10.11 -8.83
CA PRO A 119 5.94 11.53 -9.12
C PRO A 119 4.67 12.35 -9.36
N MET A 120 3.65 11.76 -9.98
CA MET A 120 2.36 12.42 -10.23
C MET A 120 1.65 12.91 -8.95
N MET A 121 1.91 12.26 -7.82
CA MET A 121 1.34 12.63 -6.52
C MET A 121 2.27 13.56 -5.74
N HIS A 122 3.11 14.33 -6.44
CA HIS A 122 3.91 15.42 -5.86
C HIS A 122 3.51 16.77 -6.45
N LEU A 123 2.93 17.62 -5.62
CA LEU A 123 2.73 19.02 -5.93
C LEU A 123 4.10 19.71 -6.11
N GLY A 124 4.28 20.39 -7.25
CA GLY A 124 5.55 21.01 -7.63
C GLY A 124 6.73 20.05 -7.73
N GLY A 125 6.48 18.74 -7.85
CA GLY A 125 7.52 17.71 -7.89
C GLY A 125 8.26 17.48 -6.57
N VAL A 126 7.83 18.09 -5.45
CA VAL A 126 8.52 18.02 -4.16
C VAL A 126 7.62 17.76 -2.96
N VAL A 127 6.34 18.15 -2.99
CA VAL A 127 5.40 17.96 -1.86
C VAL A 127 4.46 16.81 -2.15
N GLY A 128 4.58 15.69 -1.43
CA GLY A 128 3.62 14.60 -1.55
C GLY A 128 2.22 15.06 -1.17
N ILE A 129 1.19 14.68 -1.93
CA ILE A 129 -0.23 15.02 -1.70
C ILE A 129 -1.08 13.75 -1.50
N THR A 130 -2.16 13.84 -0.71
CA THR A 130 -3.12 12.74 -0.53
C THR A 130 -4.04 12.59 -1.74
N GLN A 131 -4.84 11.53 -1.80
CA GLN A 131 -5.85 11.37 -2.86
C GLN A 131 -6.94 12.44 -2.73
N VAL A 132 -7.37 12.78 -1.52
CA VAL A 132 -8.32 13.88 -1.29
C VAL A 132 -7.76 15.22 -1.78
N GLU A 133 -6.50 15.52 -1.47
CA GLU A 133 -5.84 16.74 -1.95
C GLU A 133 -5.66 16.74 -3.47
N ALA A 134 -5.33 15.60 -4.07
CA ALA A 134 -5.23 15.47 -5.52
C ALA A 134 -6.58 15.74 -6.21
N GLY A 135 -7.68 15.19 -5.69
CA GLY A 135 -9.03 15.47 -6.18
C GLY A 135 -9.40 16.96 -6.10
N LEU A 136 -9.12 17.60 -4.96
CA LEU A 136 -9.32 19.04 -4.74
C LEU A 136 -8.53 19.89 -5.75
N LEU A 137 -7.25 19.57 -5.96
CA LEU A 137 -6.34 20.32 -6.83
C LEU A 137 -6.66 20.13 -8.32
N ILE A 138 -6.87 18.89 -8.77
CA ILE A 138 -7.18 18.58 -10.17
C ILE A 138 -8.55 19.13 -10.53
N GLY A 139 -9.54 18.94 -9.65
CA GLY A 139 -10.90 19.44 -9.85
C GLY A 139 -11.07 20.94 -9.63
N GLN A 140 -10.01 21.66 -9.22
CA GLN A 140 -10.05 23.09 -8.87
C GLN A 140 -11.22 23.45 -7.93
N GLN A 141 -11.52 22.55 -7.00
CA GLN A 141 -12.65 22.70 -6.09
C GLN A 141 -12.45 23.90 -5.15
N PRO A 142 -13.51 24.50 -4.59
CA PRO A 142 -13.38 25.68 -3.73
C PRO A 142 -12.32 25.50 -2.64
N GLY A 143 -11.33 26.42 -2.61
CA GLY A 143 -10.22 26.38 -1.66
C GLY A 143 -8.95 25.66 -2.13
N TRP A 144 -8.92 25.10 -3.34
CA TRP A 144 -7.73 24.41 -3.89
C TRP A 144 -6.45 25.24 -3.80
N TRP A 145 -6.51 26.53 -4.13
CA TRP A 145 -5.35 27.43 -4.12
C TRP A 145 -4.82 27.68 -2.70
N LYS A 146 -5.71 27.70 -1.70
CA LYS A 146 -5.33 27.84 -0.28
C LYS A 146 -4.58 26.59 0.18
N THR A 147 -5.06 25.41 -0.20
CA THR A 147 -4.39 24.14 0.10
C THR A 147 -3.02 24.07 -0.58
N ALA A 148 -2.95 24.42 -1.87
CA ALA A 148 -1.67 24.47 -2.60
C ALA A 148 -0.68 25.44 -1.94
N LEU A 149 -1.12 26.67 -1.64
CA LEU A 149 -0.29 27.69 -1.00
C LEU A 149 0.20 27.21 0.37
N LYS A 150 -0.69 26.64 1.20
CA LYS A 150 -0.32 26.11 2.52
C LYS A 150 0.76 25.03 2.41
N LEU A 151 0.55 24.04 1.54
CA LEU A 151 1.51 22.94 1.34
C LEU A 151 2.88 23.44 0.87
N PHE A 152 2.92 24.45 0.00
CA PHE A 152 4.17 25.05 -0.43
C PHE A 152 4.82 25.92 0.65
N VAL A 153 4.06 26.70 1.40
CA VAL A 153 4.59 27.49 2.52
C VAL A 153 5.19 26.55 3.57
N ASP A 154 4.48 25.50 3.97
CA ASP A 154 4.96 24.48 4.92
C ASP A 154 6.27 23.83 4.44
N TYR A 155 6.38 23.54 3.14
CA TYR A 155 7.64 23.09 2.54
C TYR A 155 8.75 24.13 2.63
N LEU A 156 8.47 25.37 2.24
CA LEU A 156 9.48 26.43 2.12
C LEU A 156 10.08 26.81 3.46
N ILE A 157 9.26 26.87 4.52
CA ILE A 157 9.69 27.27 5.87
C ILE A 157 10.37 26.13 6.66
N ASP A 158 10.26 24.87 6.22
CA ASP A 158 10.94 23.72 6.82
C ASP A 158 12.42 23.65 6.38
N ILE A 159 13.16 24.73 6.64
CA ILE A 159 14.57 24.90 6.28
C ILE A 159 15.43 23.76 6.82
N PRO A 160 15.30 23.32 8.10
CA PRO A 160 16.13 22.23 8.62
C PRO A 160 15.94 20.91 7.85
N TRP A 161 14.72 20.60 7.42
CA TRP A 161 14.48 19.42 6.61
C TRP A 161 14.99 19.58 5.17
N ARG A 162 14.82 20.78 4.58
CA ARG A 162 15.29 21.07 3.22
C ARG A 162 16.80 20.96 3.06
N LEU A 163 17.57 21.07 4.14
CA LEU A 163 19.00 20.78 4.14
C LEU A 163 19.32 19.28 4.09
N LYS A 164 18.36 18.42 4.45
CA LYS A 164 18.51 16.95 4.47
C LYS A 164 17.96 16.29 3.20
N ASP A 165 16.89 16.83 2.62
CA ASP A 165 16.28 16.32 1.39
C ASP A 165 15.61 17.44 0.59
N ARG A 166 15.54 17.27 -0.73
CA ARG A 166 14.78 18.14 -1.64
C ARG A 166 13.28 17.96 -1.54
N PHE A 167 12.81 16.80 -1.07
CA PHE A 167 11.39 16.52 -0.91
C PHE A 167 10.88 17.05 0.42
N HIS A 168 9.60 17.45 0.45
CA HIS A 168 8.95 17.79 1.71
C HIS A 168 9.01 16.60 2.67
N ARG A 169 9.23 16.90 3.96
CA ARG A 169 9.17 15.93 5.06
C ARG A 169 7.87 15.11 5.10
N ARG A 170 6.78 15.69 4.63
CA ARG A 170 5.46 15.08 4.57
C ARG A 170 5.41 13.98 3.51
N LEU A 171 5.10 12.78 3.95
CA LEU A 171 4.76 11.63 3.13
C LEU A 171 3.25 11.53 3.02
N ALA A 172 2.76 11.14 1.85
CA ALA A 172 1.34 10.87 1.59
C ALA A 172 1.19 9.53 0.86
N THR A 173 -0.07 9.15 0.58
CA THR A 173 -0.43 7.96 -0.21
C THR A 173 0.17 6.66 0.36
N GLY A 174 0.41 5.66 -0.51
CA GLY A 174 1.03 4.39 -0.14
C GLY A 174 2.39 4.53 0.56
N CYS A 175 3.19 5.56 0.23
CA CYS A 175 4.46 5.85 0.91
C CYS A 175 4.27 6.17 2.39
N ALA A 176 3.23 6.95 2.75
CA ALA A 176 2.89 7.20 4.14
C ALA A 176 2.44 5.91 4.85
N GLY A 177 1.66 5.07 4.18
CA GLY A 177 1.27 3.75 4.70
C GLY A 177 2.48 2.87 5.01
N VAL A 178 3.40 2.71 4.05
CA VAL A 178 4.64 1.95 4.23
C VAL A 178 5.52 2.56 5.32
N ALA A 179 5.64 3.88 5.39
CA ALA A 179 6.39 4.57 6.44
C ALA A 179 5.82 4.26 7.83
N ARG A 180 4.50 4.31 8.01
CA ARG A 180 3.84 3.97 9.27
C ARG A 180 4.06 2.52 9.68
N LEU A 181 4.02 1.59 8.72
CA LEU A 181 4.38 0.19 8.96
C LEU A 181 5.85 0.04 9.37
N ARG A 182 6.76 0.77 8.71
CA ARG A 182 8.19 0.74 9.08
C ARG A 182 8.43 1.30 10.48
N ALA A 183 7.79 2.41 10.85
CA ALA A 183 7.86 2.98 12.19
C ALA A 183 7.36 1.97 13.23
N SER A 184 6.24 1.29 12.93
CA SER A 184 5.68 0.24 13.80
C SER A 184 6.61 -0.97 13.98
N MET A 185 7.43 -1.29 12.98
CA MET A 185 8.48 -2.29 13.08
C MET A 185 9.64 -1.80 13.95
N GLN A 186 10.03 -0.52 13.85
CA GLN A 186 11.09 0.08 14.67
C GLN A 186 10.69 0.10 16.16
N ASP A 187 9.43 0.43 16.47
CA ASP A 187 8.89 0.38 17.84
C ASP A 187 8.97 -1.02 18.48
N ARG A 188 9.21 -2.07 17.68
CA ARG A 188 9.21 -3.48 18.07
C ARG A 188 10.54 -4.18 17.79
N ASP A 189 11.55 -3.43 17.39
CA ASP A 189 12.86 -3.97 16.99
C ASP A 189 12.78 -5.08 15.92
N ILE A 190 11.78 -5.01 15.03
CA ILE A 190 11.63 -5.98 13.95
C ILE A 190 12.63 -5.65 12.83
N PRO A 191 13.58 -6.55 12.52
CA PRO A 191 14.61 -6.29 11.53
C PRO A 191 14.04 -6.25 10.11
N LEU A 192 14.63 -5.39 9.27
CA LEU A 192 14.35 -5.33 7.84
C LEU A 192 15.64 -5.57 7.05
N TRP A 193 15.71 -6.70 6.36
CA TRP A 193 16.85 -7.02 5.50
C TRP A 193 16.58 -6.60 4.06
N LEU A 194 17.32 -5.58 3.61
CA LEU A 194 17.39 -5.21 2.20
C LEU A 194 18.43 -6.08 1.47
N ASN A 195 18.41 -6.02 0.13
CA ASN A 195 19.36 -6.74 -0.74
C ASN A 195 19.41 -8.26 -0.42
N THR A 196 18.25 -8.84 -0.10
CA THR A 196 18.10 -10.24 0.35
C THR A 196 17.01 -10.89 -0.50
N ALA A 197 17.39 -11.51 -1.61
CA ALA A 197 16.45 -12.17 -2.51
C ALA A 197 16.19 -13.61 -2.03
N MET A 198 14.93 -14.01 -1.89
CA MET A 198 14.59 -15.41 -1.62
C MET A 198 14.78 -16.24 -2.90
N THR A 199 15.43 -17.39 -2.77
CA THR A 199 15.66 -18.32 -3.89
C THR A 199 14.84 -19.59 -3.76
N LYS A 200 14.58 -20.06 -2.54
CA LYS A 200 13.91 -21.34 -2.31
C LYS A 200 13.20 -21.38 -0.96
N VAL A 201 12.02 -22.00 -0.92
CA VAL A 201 11.40 -22.42 0.33
C VAL A 201 12.01 -23.75 0.76
N VAL A 202 12.42 -23.84 2.02
CA VAL A 202 12.96 -25.07 2.58
C VAL A 202 11.86 -25.77 3.36
N ASP A 203 11.48 -26.95 2.90
CA ASP A 203 10.50 -27.81 3.56
C ASP A 203 11.04 -29.24 3.76
N GLU A 204 10.38 -29.95 4.69
CA GLU A 204 10.59 -31.37 4.91
C GLU A 204 9.23 -32.03 5.14
N LYS A 205 8.89 -33.04 4.32
CA LYS A 205 7.61 -33.79 4.39
C LYS A 205 6.39 -32.85 4.41
N GLY A 206 6.40 -31.81 3.59
CA GLY A 206 5.31 -30.83 3.48
C GLY A 206 5.28 -29.77 4.59
N LYS A 207 6.21 -29.82 5.56
CA LYS A 207 6.34 -28.79 6.59
C LYS A 207 7.41 -27.77 6.20
N VAL A 208 7.03 -26.51 6.06
CA VAL A 208 7.97 -25.42 5.81
C VAL A 208 8.86 -25.19 7.05
N LEU A 209 10.17 -25.24 6.85
CA LEU A 209 11.21 -25.05 7.87
C LEU A 209 11.91 -23.69 7.77
N GLY A 210 11.80 -23.01 6.62
CA GLY A 210 12.48 -21.74 6.39
C GLY A 210 12.64 -21.40 4.92
N VAL A 211 13.63 -20.56 4.62
CA VAL A 211 13.95 -20.12 3.26
C VAL A 211 15.46 -20.07 3.02
N GLU A 212 15.86 -20.29 1.77
CA GLU A 212 17.18 -19.91 1.26
C GLU A 212 17.10 -18.52 0.63
N VAL A 213 18.12 -17.70 0.88
CA VAL A 213 18.22 -16.34 0.37
C VAL A 213 19.63 -16.05 -0.15
N MET A 214 19.72 -15.17 -1.14
CA MET A 214 20.96 -14.52 -1.56
C MET A 214 21.02 -13.12 -0.95
N ARG A 215 21.94 -12.91 0.00
CA ARG A 215 22.14 -11.63 0.66
C ARG A 215 23.53 -11.11 0.40
N ASN A 216 23.63 -9.93 -0.22
CA ASN A 216 24.92 -9.33 -0.60
C ASN A 216 25.84 -10.32 -1.34
N GLY A 217 25.28 -11.11 -2.27
CA GLY A 217 25.99 -12.11 -3.05
C GLY A 217 26.31 -13.43 -2.31
N LYS A 218 25.94 -13.57 -1.03
CA LYS A 218 26.20 -14.79 -0.25
C LYS A 218 24.92 -15.61 -0.04
N PRO A 219 24.94 -16.93 -0.28
CA PRO A 219 23.83 -17.80 0.06
C PRO A 219 23.71 -17.94 1.57
N LEU A 220 22.50 -17.80 2.10
CA LEU A 220 22.16 -17.98 3.50
C LEU A 220 20.89 -18.82 3.63
N ARG A 221 20.76 -19.55 4.74
CA ARG A 221 19.53 -20.24 5.12
C ARG A 221 18.95 -19.61 6.37
N ILE A 222 17.69 -19.20 6.30
CA ILE A 222 16.95 -18.60 7.42
C ILE A 222 15.92 -19.60 7.89
N GLN A 223 16.03 -20.04 9.15
CA GLN A 223 15.05 -20.93 9.76
C GLN A 223 13.81 -20.14 10.22
N ALA A 224 12.63 -20.67 9.94
CA ALA A 224 11.35 -20.14 10.43
C ALA A 224 10.73 -21.13 11.42
N ARG A 225 10.55 -20.72 12.68
CA ARG A 225 10.00 -21.60 13.74
C ARG A 225 8.49 -21.81 13.64
N LYS A 226 7.77 -20.88 13.00
CA LYS A 226 6.30 -20.88 12.94
C LYS A 226 5.80 -20.97 11.50
N ALA A 227 6.13 -19.97 10.69
CA ALA A 227 5.66 -19.87 9.32
C ALA A 227 6.59 -18.97 8.48
N VAL A 228 6.45 -19.10 7.17
CA VAL A 228 6.98 -18.18 6.16
C VAL A 228 5.79 -17.52 5.47
N ILE A 229 5.78 -16.18 5.39
CA ILE A 229 4.74 -15.42 4.70
C ILE A 229 5.33 -14.84 3.41
N LEU A 230 4.82 -15.28 2.26
CA LEU A 230 5.25 -14.78 0.95
C LEU A 230 4.37 -13.61 0.52
N ALA A 231 4.87 -12.39 0.73
CA ALA A 231 4.25 -11.14 0.30
C ALA A 231 5.16 -10.38 -0.70
N ALA A 232 5.71 -11.11 -1.67
CA ALA A 232 6.76 -10.61 -2.58
C ALA A 232 6.24 -9.94 -3.87
N GLY A 233 4.92 -9.80 -4.01
CA GLY A 233 4.25 -9.32 -5.24
C GLY A 233 4.09 -10.42 -6.30
N GLY A 234 3.49 -10.07 -7.44
CA GLY A 234 3.19 -11.01 -8.52
C GLY A 234 4.33 -11.24 -9.53
N PHE A 235 3.98 -11.72 -10.73
CA PHE A 235 4.91 -12.01 -11.82
C PHE A 235 4.91 -10.95 -12.93
N GLU A 236 4.44 -9.74 -12.65
CA GLU A 236 4.19 -8.71 -13.68
C GLU A 236 5.40 -8.32 -14.55
N HIS A 237 6.62 -8.54 -14.06
CA HIS A 237 7.87 -8.27 -14.78
C HIS A 237 8.51 -9.52 -15.41
N ASN A 238 7.93 -10.71 -15.21
CA ASN A 238 8.41 -11.96 -15.80
C ASN A 238 7.69 -12.19 -17.15
N GLN A 239 8.39 -11.98 -18.26
CA GLN A 239 7.81 -12.07 -19.60
C GLN A 239 7.30 -13.48 -19.91
N GLU A 240 8.06 -14.52 -19.57
CA GLU A 240 7.69 -15.92 -19.82
C GLU A 240 6.37 -16.27 -19.12
N MET A 241 6.22 -15.90 -17.84
CA MET A 241 4.98 -16.12 -17.09
C MET A 241 3.82 -15.30 -17.66
N ARG A 242 4.05 -14.06 -18.13
CA ARG A 242 3.00 -13.26 -18.78
C ARG A 242 2.49 -13.94 -20.05
N GLU A 243 3.39 -14.38 -20.91
CA GLU A 243 3.02 -15.06 -22.17
C GLU A 243 2.27 -16.37 -21.95
N LYS A 244 2.58 -17.06 -20.83
CA LYS A 244 1.94 -18.31 -20.43
C LYS A 244 0.57 -18.12 -19.79
N TYR A 245 0.39 -17.11 -18.95
CA TYR A 245 -0.79 -16.98 -18.07
C TYR A 245 -1.72 -15.81 -18.39
N LEU A 246 -1.29 -14.81 -19.15
CA LEU A 246 -2.11 -13.62 -19.46
C LEU A 246 -2.61 -13.61 -20.91
N PRO A 247 -3.73 -12.93 -21.19
CA PRO A 247 -4.20 -12.70 -22.55
C PRO A 247 -3.15 -11.96 -23.40
N LYS A 248 -2.95 -12.40 -24.64
CA LYS A 248 -1.99 -11.81 -25.57
C LYS A 248 -2.60 -10.62 -26.33
N PRO A 249 -1.80 -9.58 -26.68
CA PRO A 249 -0.35 -9.47 -26.50
C PRO A 249 0.07 -9.06 -25.08
N THR A 250 1.28 -9.47 -24.68
CA THR A 250 1.86 -9.13 -23.38
C THR A 250 3.28 -8.60 -23.51
N ASP A 251 3.57 -7.47 -22.86
CA ASP A 251 4.95 -6.99 -22.67
C ASP A 251 5.13 -6.58 -21.21
N HIS A 252 6.18 -7.09 -20.57
CA HIS A 252 6.61 -6.69 -19.22
C HIS A 252 6.92 -5.19 -19.10
N SER A 253 7.27 -4.52 -20.20
CA SER A 253 7.55 -3.08 -20.25
C SER A 253 6.32 -2.23 -19.90
N TRP A 254 5.11 -2.78 -20.06
CA TRP A 254 3.84 -2.13 -19.74
C TRP A 254 3.46 -2.25 -18.26
N SER A 255 4.21 -2.99 -17.44
CA SER A 255 3.90 -3.12 -16.01
C SER A 255 4.16 -1.82 -15.24
N ALA A 256 3.19 -1.44 -14.41
CA ALA A 256 3.30 -0.33 -13.46
C ALA A 256 4.06 -0.72 -12.17
N ARG A 257 4.49 -1.98 -12.02
CA ARG A 257 5.25 -2.45 -10.86
C ARG A 257 6.64 -1.81 -10.82
N THR A 258 7.13 -1.54 -9.62
CA THR A 258 8.48 -1.04 -9.41
C THR A 258 9.54 -1.98 -9.98
N LYS A 259 10.47 -1.43 -10.78
CA LYS A 259 11.71 -2.12 -11.17
C LYS A 259 12.71 -1.99 -10.02
N ASP A 260 12.97 -3.09 -9.31
CA ASP A 260 14.07 -3.18 -8.35
C ASP A 260 15.22 -3.98 -8.92
N LYS A 261 16.45 -3.59 -8.59
CA LYS A 261 17.70 -4.16 -9.14
C LYS A 261 17.92 -5.65 -8.84
N ASN A 262 17.01 -6.31 -8.13
CA ASN A 262 17.17 -7.66 -7.61
C ASN A 262 16.16 -8.69 -8.16
N TYR A 263 15.37 -8.35 -9.16
CA TYR A 263 14.61 -9.37 -9.87
C TYR A 263 15.60 -10.17 -10.74
N LEU A 264 15.77 -11.44 -10.40
CA LEU A 264 16.35 -12.42 -11.31
C LEU A 264 15.35 -12.53 -12.45
N TYR A 265 15.67 -11.91 -13.58
CA TYR A 265 14.99 -12.13 -14.86
C TYR A 265 15.55 -13.40 -15.48
#